data_AF-A0A177KMG3-F1
#
_entry.id   AF-A0A177KMG3-F1
#
_cell.length_a   1.000
_cell.length_b   1.000
_cell.length_c   1.000
_cell.angle_alpha   90.00
_cell.angle_beta   90.00
_cell.angle_gamma   90.00
#
_symmetry.space_group_name_H-M   'P 1'
#
loop_
_entity.id
_entity.type
_entity.pdbx_description
1 polymer ?
#
loop_
_entity_poly.entity_id
_entity_poly.type
_entity_poly.pdbx_seq_one_letter_code
_entity_poly.pdbx_strand_id
1 'polypeptide(L)'
;MGWKYWKVVLRYGHVGKRNEISVARYLVTDSFYTPVLVMDQAANMPGVKHNGVTSIKEVTRNEFIAGKRLEQENFYLQKMKALHDEKPA
;
A
#
# COMPACT_ATOMS: atom_id res chain seq x y z
N MET A 1 20.70 -9.79 -9.46
CA MET A 1 19.23 -9.54 -9.36
C MET A 1 19.03 -8.11 -8.86
N GLY A 2 18.22 -7.33 -9.56
CA GLY A 2 17.96 -5.93 -9.22
C GLY A 2 16.61 -5.77 -8.52
N TRP A 3 16.46 -4.67 -7.79
CA TRP A 3 15.21 -4.32 -7.10
C TRP A 3 14.59 -3.09 -7.77
N LYS A 4 13.25 -3.09 -7.84
CA LYS A 4 12.45 -1.90 -8.17
C LYS A 4 11.68 -1.46 -6.93
N TYR A 5 11.45 -0.16 -6.85
CA TYR A 5 10.71 0.45 -5.76
C TYR A 5 9.50 1.16 -6.31
N TRP A 6 8.39 1.05 -5.60
CA TRP A 6 7.10 1.54 -6.08
C TRP A 6 6.41 2.37 -5.02
N LYS A 7 5.74 3.43 -5.45
CA LYS A 7 4.71 4.11 -4.70
C LYS A 7 3.36 3.71 -5.29
N VAL A 8 2.47 3.23 -4.45
CA VAL A 8 1.13 2.79 -4.82
C VAL A 8 0.12 3.55 -3.98
N VAL A 9 -0.87 4.18 -4.59
CA VAL A 9 -1.95 4.84 -3.84
C VAL A 9 -3.15 3.91 -3.81
N LEU A 10 -3.61 3.59 -2.60
CA LEU A 10 -4.64 2.58 -2.36
C LEU A 10 -5.82 3.19 -1.59
N ARG A 11 -7.03 2.85 -2.01
CA ARG A 11 -8.29 3.17 -1.33
C ARG A 11 -8.69 2.06 -0.38
N TYR A 12 -8.90 2.43 0.88
CA TYR A 12 -9.37 1.55 1.93
C TYR A 12 -10.83 1.86 2.29
N GLY A 13 -11.60 0.81 2.58
CA GLY A 13 -13.07 0.89 2.65
C GLY A 13 -13.74 0.69 3.97
N HIS A 14 -12.99 0.38 5.02
CA HIS A 14 -13.57 0.09 6.35
C HIS A 14 -13.96 1.35 7.17
N VAL A 15 -14.06 2.52 6.55
CA VAL A 15 -14.36 3.81 7.22
C VAL A 15 -15.84 4.21 7.23
N GLY A 16 -16.75 3.27 6.92
CA GLY A 16 -18.20 3.50 6.93
C GLY A 16 -18.81 3.78 5.55
N LYS A 17 -20.14 3.86 5.50
CA LYS A 17 -20.90 3.99 4.25
C LYS A 17 -20.52 5.28 3.52
N ARG A 18 -20.06 5.17 2.27
CA ARG A 18 -19.57 6.25 1.39
C ARG A 18 -18.24 6.91 1.77
N ASN A 19 -17.54 6.41 2.79
CA ASN A 19 -16.22 6.93 3.14
C ASN A 19 -15.11 6.10 2.48
N GLU A 20 -14.01 6.77 2.16
CA GLU A 20 -12.76 6.12 1.76
C GLU A 20 -11.57 6.94 2.24
N ILE A 21 -10.49 6.22 2.53
CA ILE A 21 -9.18 6.82 2.81
C ILE A 21 -8.22 6.33 1.74
N SER A 22 -7.55 7.28 1.09
CA SER A 22 -6.46 7.00 0.17
C SER A 22 -5.14 7.07 0.93
N VAL A 23 -4.35 5.99 0.87
CA VAL A 23 -3.03 5.93 1.50
C VAL A 23 -1.98 5.52 0.48
N ALA A 24 -0.83 6.20 0.49
CA ALA A 24 0.34 5.76 -0.24
C ALA A 24 1.03 4.61 0.50
N ARG A 25 1.21 3.48 -0.18
CA ARG A 25 2.03 2.34 0.24
C ARG A 25 3.27 2.27 -0.64
N TYR A 26 4.37 1.82 -0.07
CA TYR A 26 5.63 1.67 -0.78
C TYR A 26 5.99 0.19 -0.90
N LEU A 27 6.24 -0.31 -2.10
CA LEU A 27 6.53 -1.73 -2.34
C LEU A 27 7.94 -1.90 -2.92
N VAL A 28 8.59 -3.00 -2.56
CA VAL A 28 9.82 -3.46 -3.21
C VAL A 28 9.52 -4.74 -3.96
N THR A 29 10.03 -4.86 -5.18
CA THR A 29 9.82 -6.04 -6.02
C THR A 29 11.10 -6.37 -6.79
N ASP A 30 11.18 -7.57 -7.34
CA ASP A 30 12.22 -7.91 -8.30
C ASP A 30 12.16 -7.01 -9.55
N SER A 31 13.29 -6.85 -10.23
CA SER A 31 13.43 -5.95 -11.39
C SER A 31 12.55 -6.31 -12.58
N PHE A 32 12.11 -7.57 -12.70
CA PHE A 32 11.23 -8.03 -13.78
C PHE A 32 9.76 -7.67 -13.56
N TYR A 33 9.38 -7.20 -12.37
CA TYR A 33 8.00 -6.79 -12.10
C TYR A 33 7.62 -5.61 -13.00
N THR A 34 6.45 -5.76 -13.62
CA THR A 34 5.79 -4.72 -14.41
C THR A 34 4.78 -3.97 -13.53
N PRO A 35 4.33 -2.77 -13.92
CA PRO A 35 3.28 -2.06 -13.19
C PRO A 35 2.00 -2.87 -13.00
N VAL A 36 1.66 -3.77 -13.94
CA VAL A 36 0.47 -4.65 -13.86
C VAL A 36 0.62 -5.69 -12.75
N LEU A 37 1.80 -6.32 -12.62
CA LEU A 37 2.06 -7.27 -11.53
C LEU A 37 2.04 -6.57 -10.16
N VAL A 38 2.58 -5.35 -10.09
CA VAL A 38 2.52 -4.52 -8.87
C VAL A 38 1.08 -4.12 -8.54
N MET A 39 0.26 -3.82 -9.56
CA MET A 39 -1.17 -3.53 -9.39
C MET A 39 -1.90 -4.70 -8.75
N ASP A 40 -1.70 -5.91 -9.30
CA ASP A 40 -2.34 -7.12 -8.82
C ASP A 40 -1.94 -7.42 -7.36
N GLN A 41 -0.64 -7.38 -7.06
CA GLN A 41 -0.15 -7.53 -5.69
C GLN A 41 -0.76 -6.49 -4.74
N ALA A 42 -0.85 -5.22 -5.17
CA ALA A 42 -1.34 -4.14 -4.32
C ALA A 42 -2.87 -4.19 -4.13
N ALA A 43 -3.62 -4.65 -5.14
CA ALA A 43 -5.07 -4.84 -5.06
C ALA A 43 -5.46 -5.93 -4.03
N ASN A 44 -4.59 -6.91 -3.84
CA ASN A 44 -4.79 -8.01 -2.88
C ASN A 44 -4.32 -7.67 -1.45
N MET A 45 -3.90 -6.42 -1.16
CA MET A 45 -3.49 -6.04 0.19
C MET A 45 -4.69 -5.97 1.16
N PRO A 46 -4.51 -6.34 2.44
CA PRO A 46 -5.59 -6.32 3.43
C PRO A 46 -6.26 -4.95 3.54
N GLY A 47 -7.60 -4.94 3.52
CA GLY A 47 -8.43 -3.75 3.70
C GLY A 47 -8.58 -2.86 2.47
N VAL A 48 -7.88 -3.14 1.38
CA VAL A 48 -8.02 -2.44 0.10
C VAL A 48 -9.38 -2.78 -0.53
N LYS A 49 -10.07 -1.78 -1.08
CA LYS A 49 -11.34 -1.99 -1.78
C LYS A 49 -11.14 -2.71 -3.11
N HIS A 50 -12.21 -3.33 -3.61
CA HIS A 50 -12.29 -3.69 -5.03
C HIS A 50 -12.00 -2.46 -5.91
N ASN A 51 -11.14 -2.61 -6.93
CA ASN A 51 -10.60 -1.49 -7.73
C ASN A 51 -9.99 -0.37 -6.86
N GLY A 52 -9.33 -0.75 -5.77
CA GLY A 52 -8.78 0.16 -4.77
C GLY A 52 -7.46 0.80 -5.16
N VAL A 53 -6.75 0.26 -6.16
CA VAL A 53 -5.49 0.85 -6.66
C VAL A 53 -5.81 2.06 -7.54
N THR A 54 -5.33 3.24 -7.15
CA THR A 54 -5.58 4.50 -7.88
C THR A 54 -4.38 5.00 -8.66
N SER A 55 -3.17 4.68 -8.21
CA SER A 55 -1.94 5.08 -8.90
C SER A 55 -0.82 4.12 -8.57
N ILE A 56 0.05 3.88 -9.55
CA ILE A 56 1.27 3.09 -9.44
C ILE A 56 2.37 3.87 -10.12
N LYS A 57 3.48 4.07 -9.41
CA LYS A 57 4.65 4.76 -9.94
C LYS A 57 5.91 4.09 -9.46
N GLU A 58 6.83 3.78 -10.37
CA GLU A 58 8.20 3.40 -10.01
C GLU A 58 8.91 4.64 -9.42
N VAL A 59 9.56 4.46 -8.29
CA VAL A 59 10.24 5.53 -7.56
C VAL A 59 11.68 5.16 -7.29
N THR A 60 12.50 6.17 -7.02
CA THR A 60 13.88 5.96 -6.61
C THR A 60 13.95 5.31 -5.23
N ARG A 61 15.10 4.70 -4.92
CA ARG A 61 15.36 4.13 -3.58
C ARG A 61 15.21 5.17 -2.46
N ASN A 62 15.61 6.41 -2.69
CA ASN A 62 15.52 7.48 -1.69
C ASN A 62 14.07 7.87 -1.42
N GLU A 63 13.25 8.03 -2.48
CA GLU A 63 11.81 8.26 -2.35
C GLU A 63 11.12 7.11 -1.63
N PHE A 64 11.52 5.87 -1.89
CA PHE A 64 11.01 4.69 -1.18
C PHE A 64 11.33 4.72 0.31
N ILE A 65 12.57 5.02 0.70
CA ILE A 65 12.98 5.06 2.11
C ILE A 65 12.22 6.17 2.85
N ALA A 66 12.15 7.38 2.27
CA ALA A 66 11.40 8.49 2.85
C ALA A 66 9.91 8.16 2.94
N GLY A 67 9.36 7.61 1.87
CA GLY A 67 7.98 7.17 1.78
C GLY A 67 7.61 6.10 2.80
N LYS A 68 8.49 5.14 3.04
CA LYS A 68 8.29 4.08 4.04
C LYS A 68 8.18 4.60 5.46
N ARG A 69 8.96 5.63 5.81
CA ARG A 69 8.85 6.29 7.12
C ARG A 69 7.48 6.95 7.27
N LEU A 70 7.04 7.70 6.26
CA LEU A 70 5.72 8.32 6.24
C LEU A 70 4.57 7.29 6.26
N GLU A 71 4.74 6.15 5.60
CA GLU A 71 3.78 5.03 5.64
C GLU A 71 3.64 4.47 7.06
N GLN A 72 4.75 4.31 7.79
CA GLN A 72 4.75 3.80 9.17
C GLN A 72 4.11 4.79 10.17
N GLU A 73 4.24 6.08 9.91
CA GLU A 73 3.63 7.16 10.70
C GLU A 73 2.16 7.41 10.31
N ASN A 74 1.65 6.73 9.29
CA ASN A 74 0.27 6.93 8.85
C ASN A 74 -0.73 6.40 9.90
N PHE A 75 -1.43 7.32 10.54
CA PHE A 75 -2.40 7.04 11.61
C PHE A 75 -3.47 6.02 11.23
N TYR A 76 -3.96 6.05 9.98
CA TYR A 76 -4.95 5.08 9.52
C TYR A 76 -4.38 3.66 9.47
N LEU A 77 -3.18 3.49 8.90
CA LEU A 77 -2.53 2.18 8.83
C LEU A 77 -2.15 1.65 10.22
N GLN A 78 -1.72 2.51 11.13
CA GLN A 78 -1.44 2.13 12.52
C GLN A 78 -2.69 1.58 13.22
N LYS A 79 -3.83 2.27 13.10
CA LYS A 79 -5.11 1.79 13.63
C LYS A 79 -5.55 0.48 12.99
N MET A 80 -5.40 0.35 11.67
CA MET A 80 -5.75 -0.87 10.95
C MET A 80 -4.91 -2.06 11.43
N LYS A 81 -3.61 -1.86 11.66
CA LYS A 81 -2.71 -2.88 12.17
C LYS A 81 -3.10 -3.34 13.57
N ALA A 82 -3.33 -2.39 14.49
CA ALA A 82 -3.76 -2.70 15.86
C ALA A 82 -5.04 -3.55 15.89
N LEU A 83 -6.04 -3.20 15.07
CA LEU A 83 -7.29 -3.97 14.97
C LEU A 83 -7.12 -5.39 14.43
N HIS A 84 -6.09 -5.64 13.60
CA HIS A 84 -5.77 -6.98 13.11
C HIS A 84 -5.01 -7.80 14.15
N ASP A 85 -4.13 -7.17 14.94
CA ASP A 85 -3.36 -7.83 16.00
C ASP A 85 -4.25 -8.24 17.21
N GLU A 86 -5.42 -7.61 17.38
CA GLU A 86 -6.38 -7.89 18.48
C GLU A 86 -7.36 -9.04 18.21
N LYS A 87 -7.39 -9.62 17.02
CA LYS A 87 -8.25 -10.80 16.73
C LYS A 87 -7.46 -12.09 16.98
N PRO A 88 -7.87 -12.95 17.94
CA PRO A 88 -7.24 -14.25 18.11
C PRO A 88 -7.46 -15.10 16.84
N ALA A 89 -6.40 -15.80 16.44
CA ALA A 89 -6.36 -16.73 15.32
C ALA A 89 -7.31 -17.92 15.50
#